data_AF-A0A4R0R1Y2-F1
#
_entry.id   AF-A0A4R0R1Y2-F1
#
_cell.length_a   1.000
_cell.length_b   1.000
_cell.length_c   1.000
_cell.angle_alpha   90.00
_cell.angle_beta   90.00
_cell.angle_gamma   90.00
#
_symmetry.space_group_name_H-M   'P 1'
#
loop_
_entity.id
_entity.type
_entity.pdbx_description
1 polymer ?
#
loop_
_entity_poly.entity_id
_entity_poly.type
_entity_poly.pdbx_seq_one_letter_code
_entity_poly.pdbx_strand_id
1 'polypeptide(L)'
;MLSSTLKESIPQDLVAIFHTSFHPTQGNVIDWSLKASDDLDLTHVEFSCLPSGLHLVERDIIYFTKGEHQGVCVFRRRRTSEDGHRGFRLSSLGILLAKSSRPRPWRHVPSLKTVTETIYSLLEDRDILEPSDADWDPARAFFEERKVRRPDLNGAGDWNGWSAELDGAESSTFEASPTLHLPHMLRILGPSSLTLYKHVLGRQRVLIYTAPPVEAACVLCQVAADVCYDDQYEDVPTDSTSPPHTRSPSSSTSSHERRELRRRLKKKSKDGVKVLGMITLNDIDKLQAESATGRGWIACTTDAIYLEKPTYYDLVIDLTTASSSGSKLSRPTMYVPRPISQPGSRGPTHRLSVIRFTWSDVKLWTELDRLMRLDSGNPDPSCCDPSPPDLYPRTRPGLGAAWSDMWRVYEDVCVLCAGLWIGSWRNPASSSSSSPDGRSENWGSIRLEGDDYLSLRSEADNTYVRNVGMGIEGRPSGSSETGVLHHRISRHMRRTSGMSMWTWASGKNSASIPKDDMIDEGEIVDPDLKGLNERQLMTTLAILHAFHKNTTTLLLRLAQLLPPAPSTDGDTSNSALEDTPPPIVLTAKDVLLFELGPLSSLDQRFVEWLAAEYGGGAQLVVRRSWRDLMGLVLGL
;
A
#
# COMPACT_ATOMS: atom_id res chain seq x y z
N MET A 1 25.33 34.76 -9.79
CA MET A 1 24.19 34.98 -8.89
C MET A 1 24.23 33.85 -7.89
N LEU A 2 24.46 34.18 -6.62
CA LEU A 2 24.69 33.23 -5.53
C LEU A 2 23.44 32.36 -5.35
N SER A 3 23.63 31.04 -5.45
CA SER A 3 22.65 30.04 -5.02
C SER A 3 22.51 30.18 -3.50
N SER A 4 21.43 30.79 -3.04
CA SER A 4 21.05 30.76 -1.63
C SER A 4 20.59 29.34 -1.33
N THR A 5 21.42 28.58 -0.63
CA THR A 5 21.04 27.34 0.04
C THR A 5 19.93 27.68 1.05
N LEU A 6 18.68 27.56 0.63
CA LEU A 6 17.53 27.60 1.53
C LEU A 6 17.64 26.39 2.44
N LYS A 7 18.21 26.58 3.63
CA LYS A 7 18.19 25.60 4.71
C LYS A 7 16.72 25.29 4.98
N GLU A 8 16.30 24.05 4.73
CA GLU A 8 14.90 23.67 4.87
C GLU A 8 14.51 23.88 6.34
N SER A 9 13.56 24.78 6.59
CA SER A 9 13.14 25.09 7.95
C SER A 9 12.40 23.90 8.55
N ILE A 10 12.69 23.58 9.81
CA ILE A 10 12.04 22.46 10.53
C ILE A 10 10.51 22.60 10.44
N PRO A 11 9.79 21.54 10.02
CA PRO A 11 8.33 21.59 9.88
C PRO A 11 7.66 21.84 11.24
N GLN A 12 6.72 22.79 11.28
CA GLN A 12 5.93 23.14 12.47
C GLN A 12 4.48 22.65 12.31
N ASP A 13 4.32 21.34 12.21
CA ASP A 13 3.07 20.68 11.87
C ASP A 13 2.60 19.68 12.94
N LEU A 14 3.20 19.63 14.14
CA LEU A 14 2.75 18.70 15.18
C LEU A 14 1.60 19.25 16.02
N VAL A 15 0.56 18.43 16.20
CA VAL A 15 -0.57 18.70 17.10
C VAL A 15 -0.53 17.87 18.39
N ALA A 16 0.19 16.74 18.41
CA ALA A 16 0.46 15.99 19.62
C ALA A 16 1.73 15.16 19.52
N ILE A 17 2.31 14.88 20.68
CA ILE A 17 3.25 13.79 20.93
C ILE A 17 2.74 12.98 22.11
N PHE A 18 2.90 11.66 22.09
CA PHE A 18 2.40 10.80 23.15
C PHE A 18 3.19 9.50 23.20
N HIS A 19 3.23 8.89 24.37
CA HIS A 19 3.81 7.58 24.58
C HIS A 19 2.70 6.59 24.95
N THR A 20 2.81 5.39 24.40
CA THR A 20 1.86 4.30 24.65
C THR A 20 2.63 3.08 25.10
N SER A 21 2.10 2.35 26.09
CA SER A 21 2.69 1.11 26.54
C SER A 21 1.65 0.04 26.84
N PHE A 22 2.10 -1.22 26.87
CA PHE A 22 1.26 -2.33 27.30
C PHE A 22 1.36 -2.52 28.81
N HIS A 23 0.25 -2.33 29.51
CA HIS A 23 0.09 -2.60 30.94
C HIS A 23 -0.49 -4.01 31.16
N PRO A 24 0.05 -4.83 32.09
CA PRO A 24 -0.38 -6.23 32.27
C PRO A 24 -1.86 -6.41 32.61
N THR A 25 -2.44 -5.50 33.40
CA THR A 25 -3.85 -5.55 33.82
C THR A 25 -4.80 -4.68 33.00
N GLN A 26 -4.33 -3.54 32.46
CA GLN A 26 -5.18 -2.57 31.75
C GLN A 26 -5.13 -2.75 30.23
N GLY A 27 -4.15 -3.48 29.70
CA GLY A 27 -3.91 -3.60 28.27
C GLY A 27 -3.13 -2.40 27.72
N ASN A 28 -3.42 -2.00 26.48
CA ASN A 28 -2.77 -0.85 25.86
C ASN A 28 -3.23 0.44 26.56
N VAL A 29 -2.30 1.31 26.94
CA VAL A 29 -2.58 2.59 27.60
C VAL A 29 -1.71 3.71 27.03
N ILE A 30 -2.20 4.95 27.16
CA ILE A 30 -1.40 6.17 26.99
C ILE A 30 -0.94 6.59 28.39
N ASP A 31 0.35 6.51 28.65
CA ASP A 31 0.95 6.83 29.95
C ASP A 31 1.57 8.25 29.98
N TRP A 32 1.81 8.86 28.82
CA TRP A 32 2.28 10.24 28.71
C TRP A 32 1.82 10.90 27.40
N SER A 33 1.48 12.20 27.42
CA SER A 33 1.18 12.96 26.20
C SER A 33 1.31 14.47 26.37
N LEU A 34 1.56 15.15 25.25
CA LEU A 34 1.46 16.61 25.10
C LEU A 34 0.62 16.91 23.86
N LYS A 35 -0.21 17.96 23.96
CA LYS A 35 -1.12 18.39 22.90
C LYS A 35 -0.91 19.87 22.57
N ALA A 36 -1.21 20.25 21.34
CA ALA A 36 -1.20 21.64 20.91
C ALA A 36 -2.48 22.37 21.32
N SER A 37 -3.59 21.65 21.43
CA SER A 37 -4.89 22.11 21.92
C SER A 37 -5.48 21.08 22.87
N ASP A 38 -6.17 21.53 23.92
CA ASP A 38 -6.84 20.67 24.90
C ASP A 38 -8.02 19.90 24.29
N ASP A 39 -8.61 20.41 23.20
CA ASP A 39 -9.73 19.80 22.48
C ASP A 39 -9.33 18.55 21.68
N LEU A 40 -8.03 18.30 21.51
CA LEU A 40 -7.55 17.17 20.70
C LEU A 40 -7.79 15.84 21.43
N ASP A 41 -8.63 14.98 20.84
CA ASP A 41 -8.90 13.65 21.36
C ASP A 41 -7.80 12.63 20.97
N LEU A 42 -7.17 12.02 21.97
CA LEU A 42 -6.19 10.94 21.81
C LEU A 42 -6.75 9.56 22.19
N THR A 43 -8.03 9.46 22.57
CA THR A 43 -8.63 8.21 23.00
C THR A 43 -8.49 7.14 21.91
N HIS A 44 -8.12 5.92 22.28
CA HIS A 44 -7.95 4.78 21.38
C HIS A 44 -6.75 4.82 20.43
N VAL A 45 -5.91 5.86 20.47
CA VAL A 45 -4.68 5.92 19.66
C VAL A 45 -3.70 4.80 20.04
N GLU A 46 -3.71 4.36 21.30
CA GLU A 46 -2.92 3.26 21.82
C GLU A 46 -3.12 1.94 21.08
N PHE A 47 -4.30 1.72 20.49
CA PHE A 47 -4.56 0.50 19.72
C PHE A 47 -3.94 0.55 18.32
N SER A 48 -3.92 1.73 17.69
CA SER A 48 -3.20 1.93 16.43
C SER A 48 -1.69 1.90 16.61
N CYS A 49 -1.18 2.32 17.77
CA CYS A 49 0.27 2.35 18.06
C CYS A 49 0.84 1.03 18.60
N LEU A 50 -0.02 0.11 19.05
CA LEU A 50 0.34 -1.22 19.52
C LEU A 50 -0.52 -2.31 18.84
N PRO A 51 -0.46 -2.46 17.49
CA PRO A 51 -1.22 -3.47 16.77
C PRO A 51 -0.88 -4.91 17.19
N SER A 52 -1.83 -5.81 16.94
CA SER A 52 -1.72 -7.24 17.19
C SER A 52 -0.43 -7.82 16.60
N GLY A 53 0.31 -8.58 17.40
CA GLY A 53 1.53 -9.31 16.97
C GLY A 53 2.86 -8.58 17.16
N LEU A 54 2.89 -7.29 17.56
CA LEU A 54 4.14 -6.53 17.72
C LEU A 54 5.14 -7.12 18.72
N HIS A 55 4.67 -7.95 19.66
CA HIS A 55 5.54 -8.66 20.60
C HIS A 55 6.56 -9.60 19.90
N LEU A 56 6.32 -9.96 18.64
CA LEU A 56 7.21 -10.81 17.83
C LEU A 56 8.42 -10.05 17.27
N VAL A 57 8.35 -8.72 17.20
CA VAL A 57 9.41 -7.88 16.63
C VAL A 57 10.07 -7.02 17.71
N GLU A 58 11.30 -6.60 17.44
CA GLU A 58 12.03 -5.73 18.37
C GLU A 58 11.72 -4.25 18.15
N ARG A 59 11.57 -3.85 16.89
CA ARG A 59 11.36 -2.46 16.47
C ARG A 59 10.42 -2.45 15.27
N ASP A 60 9.61 -1.40 15.15
CA ASP A 60 8.70 -1.20 14.02
C ASP A 60 8.35 0.28 13.88
N ILE A 61 7.85 0.67 12.71
CA ILE A 61 7.31 2.02 12.47
C ILE A 61 5.88 1.86 11.99
N ILE A 62 4.96 2.50 12.71
CA ILE A 62 3.54 2.38 12.43
C ILE A 62 3.00 3.74 12.01
N TYR A 63 2.53 3.84 10.77
CA TYR A 63 1.78 4.99 10.28
C TYR A 63 0.29 4.72 10.47
N PHE A 64 -0.47 5.70 10.92
CA PHE A 64 -1.89 5.54 11.20
C PHE A 64 -2.62 6.89 11.05
N THR A 65 -3.94 6.87 11.24
CA THR A 65 -4.77 8.09 11.21
C THR A 65 -5.70 8.15 12.43
N LYS A 66 -5.81 9.33 13.03
CA LYS A 66 -6.77 9.62 14.11
C LYS A 66 -7.64 10.80 13.70
N GLY A 67 -8.90 10.52 13.37
CA GLY A 67 -9.78 11.52 12.75
C GLY A 67 -9.21 12.01 11.41
N GLU A 68 -8.91 13.30 11.32
CA GLU A 68 -8.28 13.93 10.16
C GLU A 68 -6.75 14.08 10.28
N HIS A 69 -6.18 13.65 11.40
CA HIS A 69 -4.74 13.75 11.68
C HIS A 69 -4.02 12.49 11.23
N GLN A 70 -2.96 12.64 10.46
CA GLN A 70 -2.01 11.54 10.21
C GLN A 70 -1.01 11.46 11.35
N GLY A 71 -0.64 10.22 11.69
CA GLY A 71 0.31 9.95 12.75
C GLY A 71 1.34 8.92 12.33
N VAL A 72 2.46 8.94 13.06
CA VAL A 72 3.47 7.90 13.01
C VAL A 72 3.96 7.63 14.42
N CYS A 73 4.25 6.37 14.75
CA CYS A 73 4.93 6.02 15.98
C CYS A 73 6.08 5.05 15.75
N VAL A 74 7.08 5.16 16.62
CA VAL A 74 8.26 4.30 16.66
C VAL A 74 8.08 3.32 17.82
N PHE A 75 7.90 2.05 17.48
CA PHE A 75 7.76 0.97 18.43
C PHE A 75 9.12 0.38 18.82
N ARG A 76 9.29 0.06 20.10
CA ARG A 76 10.40 -0.73 20.64
C ARG A 76 9.90 -1.73 21.68
N ARG A 77 10.34 -2.97 21.55
CA ARG A 77 10.23 -4.01 22.57
C ARG A 77 11.44 -3.90 23.50
N ARG A 78 11.23 -3.33 24.69
CA ARG A 78 12.26 -3.14 25.70
C ARG A 78 12.32 -4.33 26.64
N ARG A 79 13.51 -4.69 27.12
CA ARG A 79 13.65 -5.72 28.15
C ARG A 79 13.24 -5.13 29.49
N THR A 80 12.58 -5.93 30.33
CA THR A 80 12.25 -5.52 31.70
C THR A 80 12.36 -6.71 32.64
N SER A 81 12.78 -6.43 33.88
CA SER A 81 12.83 -7.37 35.01
C SER A 81 11.54 -7.34 35.85
N GLU A 82 10.56 -6.50 35.47
CA GLU A 82 9.32 -6.24 36.22
C GLU A 82 8.38 -7.46 36.28
N ASP A 83 7.86 -7.74 37.48
CA ASP A 83 6.87 -8.79 37.71
C ASP A 83 5.55 -8.48 36.98
N GLY A 84 4.98 -9.48 36.31
CA GLY A 84 3.75 -9.33 35.50
C GLY A 84 4.02 -8.95 34.04
N HIS A 85 5.21 -8.46 33.72
CA HIS A 85 5.70 -8.37 32.34
C HIS A 85 6.38 -9.68 31.95
N ARG A 86 6.13 -10.20 30.75
CA ARG A 86 6.75 -11.47 30.27
C ARG A 86 8.23 -11.27 29.86
N GLY A 87 9.01 -10.58 30.69
CA GLY A 87 10.40 -10.18 30.45
C GLY A 87 10.59 -9.02 29.47
N PHE A 88 9.50 -8.47 28.92
CA PHE A 88 9.55 -7.37 27.95
C PHE A 88 8.40 -6.38 28.18
N ARG A 89 8.70 -5.10 27.92
CA ARG A 89 7.74 -3.98 27.86
C ARG A 89 7.57 -3.56 26.41
N LEU A 90 6.32 -3.47 25.97
CA LEU A 90 5.96 -2.96 24.65
C LEU A 90 5.74 -1.46 24.79
N SER A 91 6.47 -0.66 24.01
CA SER A 91 6.44 0.80 24.11
C SER A 91 6.51 1.43 22.73
N SER A 92 5.70 2.46 22.50
CA SER A 92 5.72 3.25 21.26
C SER A 92 5.68 4.74 21.59
N LEU A 93 6.56 5.53 20.96
CA LEU A 93 6.49 6.98 20.99
C LEU A 93 5.89 7.46 19.67
N GLY A 94 4.76 8.17 19.74
CA GLY A 94 3.97 8.58 18.58
C GLY A 94 3.75 10.07 18.50
N ILE A 95 3.50 10.54 17.27
CA ILE A 95 3.17 11.94 16.96
C ILE A 95 1.92 11.99 16.10
N LEU A 96 1.18 13.10 16.19
CA LEU A 96 0.09 13.46 15.28
C LEU A 96 0.41 14.79 14.60
N LEU A 97 0.17 14.84 13.29
CA LEU A 97 0.34 16.03 12.47
C LEU A 97 -0.98 16.80 12.32
N ALA A 98 -0.86 18.11 12.12
CA ALA A 98 -1.96 18.98 11.74
C ALA A 98 -2.57 18.52 10.42
N LYS A 99 -3.85 18.81 10.23
CA LYS A 99 -4.53 18.54 8.96
C LYS A 99 -3.86 19.36 7.85
N SER A 100 -3.47 18.70 6.77
CA SER A 100 -2.99 19.32 5.55
C SER A 100 -3.47 18.55 4.33
N SER A 101 -3.29 19.12 3.15
CA SER A 101 -3.60 18.45 1.87
C SER A 101 -2.67 17.26 1.61
N ARG A 102 -1.39 17.40 1.97
CA ARG A 102 -0.37 16.35 1.87
C ARG A 102 0.47 16.24 3.15
N PRO A 103 -0.06 15.59 4.21
CA PRO A 103 0.69 15.31 5.42
C PRO A 103 1.90 14.41 5.13
N ARG A 104 3.04 14.70 5.78
CA ARG A 104 4.31 13.98 5.58
C ARG A 104 4.91 13.47 6.90
N PRO A 105 4.21 12.57 7.62
CA PRO A 105 4.67 12.09 8.94
C PRO A 105 6.06 11.45 8.90
N TRP A 106 6.47 10.87 7.76
CA TRP A 106 7.78 10.27 7.57
C TRP A 106 8.95 11.25 7.73
N ARG A 107 8.75 12.56 7.50
CA ARG A 107 9.79 13.59 7.70
C ARG A 107 10.30 13.65 9.14
N HIS A 108 9.45 13.26 10.09
CA HIS A 108 9.77 13.27 11.51
C HIS A 108 10.40 11.96 12.00
N VAL A 109 10.32 10.88 11.21
CA VAL A 109 10.74 9.54 11.63
C VAL A 109 12.23 9.46 12.01
N PRO A 110 13.18 10.02 11.25
CA PRO A 110 14.59 9.97 11.64
C PRO A 110 14.85 10.62 13.01
N SER A 111 14.34 11.84 13.22
CA SER A 111 14.48 12.55 14.50
C SER A 111 13.71 11.88 15.64
N LEU A 112 12.51 11.37 15.36
CA LEU A 112 11.69 10.65 16.34
C LEU A 112 12.37 9.35 16.80
N LYS A 113 13.03 8.62 15.89
CA LYS A 113 13.87 7.45 16.24
C LYS A 113 14.98 7.84 17.20
N THR A 114 15.68 8.94 16.95
CA THR A 114 16.74 9.44 17.83
C THR A 114 16.21 9.75 19.22
N VAL A 115 15.12 10.52 19.31
CA VAL A 115 14.48 10.86 20.60
C VAL A 115 14.04 9.60 21.35
N THR A 116 13.42 8.66 20.63
CA THR A 116 12.97 7.38 21.19
C THR A 116 14.14 6.55 21.73
N GLU A 117 15.24 6.47 20.98
CA GLU A 117 16.45 5.75 21.39
C GLU A 117 17.10 6.38 22.61
N THR A 118 17.18 7.72 22.67
CA THR A 118 17.69 8.46 23.84
C THR A 118 16.87 8.17 25.09
N ILE A 119 15.54 8.31 25.03
CA ILE A 119 14.66 8.08 26.18
C ILE A 119 14.77 6.64 26.66
N TYR A 120 14.69 5.68 25.73
CA TYR A 120 14.67 4.27 26.10
C TYR A 120 16.02 3.75 26.59
N SER A 121 17.14 4.24 26.04
CA SER A 121 18.47 3.89 26.56
C SER A 121 18.67 4.41 27.98
N LEU A 122 18.24 5.64 28.27
CA LEU A 122 18.31 6.23 29.61
C LEU A 122 17.45 5.47 30.64
N LEU A 123 16.32 4.89 30.21
CA LEU A 123 15.47 4.07 31.07
C LEU A 123 16.07 2.67 31.30
N GLU A 124 16.64 2.06 30.26
CA GLU A 124 17.32 0.75 30.35
C GLU A 124 18.58 0.82 31.23
N ASP A 125 19.39 1.88 31.10
CA ASP A 125 20.62 2.07 31.87
C ASP A 125 20.39 2.23 33.38
N ARG A 126 19.24 2.82 33.75
CA ARG A 126 18.86 3.05 35.16
C ARG A 126 18.02 1.92 35.75
N ASP A 127 17.69 0.88 34.96
CA ASP A 127 16.76 -0.20 35.32
C ASP A 127 15.43 0.33 35.91
N ILE A 128 14.94 1.44 35.35
CA ILE A 128 13.74 2.13 35.85
C ILE A 128 12.49 1.46 35.30
N LEU A 129 11.61 1.05 36.22
CA LEU A 129 10.34 0.38 35.93
C LEU A 129 9.27 1.34 35.38
N GLU A 130 9.20 2.55 35.94
CA GLU A 130 8.23 3.58 35.57
C GLU A 130 8.93 4.90 35.22
N PRO A 131 8.76 5.44 34.00
CA PRO A 131 9.35 6.72 33.61
C PRO A 131 8.84 7.87 34.50
N SER A 132 9.75 8.65 35.04
CA SER A 132 9.44 9.92 35.71
C SER A 132 9.14 11.03 34.69
N ASP A 133 8.50 12.12 35.12
CA ASP A 133 8.14 13.23 34.21
C ASP A 133 9.37 13.85 33.50
N ALA A 134 10.53 13.88 34.17
CA ALA A 134 11.79 14.40 33.61
C ALA A 134 12.36 13.51 32.49
N ASP A 135 12.02 12.22 32.47
CA ASP A 135 12.49 11.30 31.43
C ASP A 135 11.91 11.63 30.05
N TRP A 136 10.83 12.43 30.02
CA TRP A 136 10.18 12.89 28.81
C TRP A 136 10.68 14.24 28.29
N ASP A 137 11.66 14.87 28.95
CA ASP A 137 12.22 16.15 28.51
C ASP A 137 12.73 16.15 27.06
N PRO A 138 13.40 15.08 26.55
CA PRO A 138 13.77 15.01 25.13
C PRO A 138 12.55 15.04 24.19
N ALA A 139 11.45 14.35 24.55
CA ALA A 139 10.21 14.36 23.77
C ALA A 139 9.49 15.72 23.86
N ARG A 140 9.53 16.37 25.01
CA ARG A 140 9.00 17.73 25.23
C ARG A 140 9.72 18.76 24.36
N ALA A 141 11.05 18.73 24.37
CA ALA A 141 11.87 19.60 23.52
C ALA A 141 11.60 19.38 22.02
N PHE A 142 11.52 18.11 21.61
CA PHE A 142 11.16 17.73 20.23
C PHE A 142 9.81 18.30 19.80
N PHE A 143 8.80 18.20 20.67
CA PHE A 143 7.46 18.70 20.40
C PHE A 143 7.42 20.22 20.34
N GLU A 144 8.00 20.94 21.29
CA GLU A 144 7.97 22.41 21.30
C GLU A 144 8.65 23.05 20.08
N GLU A 145 9.65 22.39 19.52
CA GLU A 145 10.33 22.83 18.29
C GLU A 145 9.44 22.70 17.03
N ARG A 146 8.62 21.65 16.97
CA ARG A 146 7.81 21.26 15.78
C ARG A 146 6.31 21.47 15.96
N LYS A 147 5.88 21.95 17.12
CA LYS A 147 4.48 22.23 17.44
C LYS A 147 3.92 23.26 16.47
N VAL A 148 2.68 23.03 16.04
CA VAL A 148 1.96 23.97 15.19
C VAL A 148 1.80 25.33 15.87
N ARG A 149 2.22 26.39 15.18
CA ARG A 149 2.12 27.79 15.67
C ARG A 149 1.31 28.68 14.74
N ARG A 150 1.23 28.30 13.47
CA ARG A 150 0.63 29.09 12.39
C ARG A 150 -0.15 28.15 11.46
N PRO A 151 -1.20 28.66 10.78
CA PRO A 151 -1.99 27.86 9.86
C PRO A 151 -1.23 27.45 8.58
N ASP A 152 -0.18 28.18 8.22
CA ASP A 152 0.71 27.86 7.09
C ASP A 152 1.60 26.64 7.35
N LEU A 153 1.63 26.11 8.58
CA LEU A 153 2.47 24.99 9.00
C LEU A 153 3.96 25.20 8.65
N ASN A 154 4.40 26.46 8.50
CA ASN A 154 5.71 26.82 7.97
C ASN A 154 6.01 26.18 6.58
N GLY A 155 5.00 26.10 5.72
CA GLY A 155 5.07 25.50 4.38
C GLY A 155 5.04 23.96 4.38
N ALA A 156 4.94 23.31 5.55
CA ALA A 156 4.97 21.84 5.63
C ALA A 156 3.76 21.17 4.95
N GLY A 157 2.63 21.88 4.86
CA GLY A 157 1.41 21.41 4.22
C GLY A 157 1.35 21.62 2.70
N ASP A 158 2.23 22.43 2.13
CA ASP A 158 2.16 22.81 0.71
C ASP A 158 2.76 21.71 -0.18
N TRP A 159 2.13 21.50 -1.35
CA TRP A 159 2.59 20.56 -2.36
C TRP A 159 2.83 21.23 -3.71
N ASN A 160 4.10 21.35 -4.08
CA ASN A 160 4.55 22.02 -5.30
C ASN A 160 4.91 21.03 -6.43
N GLY A 161 4.43 19.78 -6.35
CA GLY A 161 4.69 18.72 -7.31
C GLY A 161 5.81 17.76 -6.89
N TRP A 162 5.92 16.65 -7.63
CA TRP A 162 6.82 15.55 -7.32
C TRP A 162 8.31 15.90 -7.32
N SER A 163 8.75 16.68 -8.29
CA SER A 163 10.14 17.16 -8.33
C SER A 163 10.47 18.00 -7.11
N ALA A 164 9.61 18.93 -6.72
CA ALA A 164 9.87 19.76 -5.53
C ALA A 164 9.91 18.94 -4.22
N GLU A 165 9.03 17.94 -4.09
CA GLU A 165 8.99 17.08 -2.90
C GLU A 165 10.18 16.12 -2.79
N LEU A 166 10.67 15.60 -3.91
CA LEU A 166 11.72 14.59 -3.92
C LEU A 166 13.13 15.16 -4.15
N ASP A 167 13.27 16.27 -4.89
CA ASP A 167 14.56 16.96 -5.13
C ASP A 167 14.95 17.86 -3.95
N GLY A 168 13.99 18.33 -3.15
CA GLY A 168 14.19 19.31 -2.08
C GLY A 168 14.57 18.74 -0.71
N ALA A 169 14.56 17.41 -0.54
CA ALA A 169 14.80 16.77 0.75
C ALA A 169 16.30 16.69 1.07
N GLU A 170 16.73 17.13 2.25
CA GLU A 170 18.06 16.78 2.79
C GLU A 170 18.29 15.27 2.74
N SER A 171 19.54 14.81 2.65
CA SER A 171 19.88 13.37 2.50
C SER A 171 19.17 12.45 3.53
N SER A 172 18.92 12.95 4.75
CA SER A 172 18.25 12.21 5.83
C SER A 172 16.72 12.12 5.68
N THR A 173 16.10 13.13 5.05
CA THR A 173 14.66 13.19 4.78
C THR A 173 14.32 12.52 3.44
N PHE A 174 15.29 12.51 2.52
CA PHE A 174 15.24 11.79 1.25
C PHE A 174 14.97 10.30 1.48
N GLU A 175 15.81 9.63 2.26
CA GLU A 175 15.68 8.17 2.54
C GLU A 175 14.37 7.78 3.24
N ALA A 176 13.74 8.72 3.97
CA ALA A 176 12.50 8.45 4.68
C ALA A 176 11.25 8.55 3.79
N SER A 177 11.36 9.09 2.56
CA SER A 177 10.21 9.27 1.67
C SER A 177 9.65 7.92 1.18
N PRO A 178 8.39 7.57 1.52
CA PRO A 178 7.80 6.31 1.10
C PRO A 178 7.80 6.13 -0.43
N THR A 179 7.57 7.23 -1.16
CA THR A 179 7.50 7.25 -2.64
C THR A 179 8.76 6.70 -3.30
N LEU A 180 9.94 6.86 -2.71
CA LEU A 180 11.19 6.33 -3.27
C LEU A 180 11.26 4.80 -3.27
N HIS A 181 10.37 4.13 -2.52
CA HIS A 181 10.22 2.67 -2.58
C HIS A 181 9.37 2.20 -3.76
N LEU A 182 8.83 3.09 -4.58
CA LEU A 182 8.02 2.73 -5.75
C LEU A 182 8.70 1.71 -6.68
N PRO A 183 9.98 1.87 -7.11
CA PRO A 183 10.65 0.86 -7.92
C PRO A 183 10.78 -0.49 -7.21
N HIS A 184 10.91 -0.51 -5.88
CA HIS A 184 11.01 -1.74 -5.10
C HIS A 184 9.65 -2.44 -4.99
N MET A 185 8.59 -1.67 -4.71
CA MET A 185 7.21 -2.16 -4.71
C MET A 185 6.85 -2.83 -6.03
N LEU A 186 7.16 -2.19 -7.16
CA LEU A 186 6.86 -2.74 -8.48
C LEU A 186 7.59 -4.06 -8.70
N ARG A 187 8.84 -4.22 -8.23
CA ARG A 187 9.55 -5.50 -8.31
C ARG A 187 8.89 -6.59 -7.47
N ILE A 188 8.35 -6.27 -6.29
CA ILE A 188 7.64 -7.23 -5.42
C ILE A 188 6.29 -7.64 -6.03
N LEU A 189 5.47 -6.67 -6.42
CA LEU A 189 4.10 -6.92 -6.93
C LEU A 189 4.09 -7.41 -8.37
N GLY A 190 5.09 -7.01 -9.17
CA GLY A 190 5.15 -7.35 -10.58
C GLY A 190 4.00 -6.71 -11.36
N PRO A 191 3.50 -7.37 -12.42
CA PRO A 191 2.32 -6.91 -13.16
C PRO A 191 1.06 -6.71 -12.30
N SER A 192 0.94 -7.41 -11.17
CA SER A 192 -0.18 -7.23 -10.23
C SER A 192 -0.24 -5.81 -9.63
N SER A 193 0.85 -5.05 -9.66
CA SER A 193 0.84 -3.62 -9.34
C SER A 193 -0.18 -2.83 -10.17
N LEU A 194 -0.46 -3.25 -11.41
CA LEU A 194 -1.43 -2.60 -12.28
C LEU A 194 -2.88 -2.94 -11.90
N THR A 195 -3.10 -4.10 -11.27
CA THR A 195 -4.38 -4.38 -10.61
C THR A 195 -4.62 -3.40 -9.47
N LEU A 196 -3.62 -3.21 -8.60
CA LEU A 196 -3.69 -2.23 -7.51
C LEU A 196 -3.92 -0.81 -8.04
N TYR A 197 -3.14 -0.37 -9.03
CA TYR A 197 -3.30 0.93 -9.68
C TYR A 197 -4.74 1.17 -10.18
N LYS A 198 -5.36 0.21 -10.86
CA LYS A 198 -6.75 0.33 -11.33
C LYS A 198 -7.75 0.51 -10.18
N HIS A 199 -7.57 -0.21 -9.07
CA HIS A 199 -8.43 -0.08 -7.89
C HIS A 199 -8.24 1.28 -7.20
N VAL A 200 -7.00 1.76 -7.09
CA VAL A 200 -6.71 3.07 -6.49
C VAL A 200 -7.25 4.21 -7.35
N LEU A 201 -7.00 4.18 -8.66
CA LEU A 201 -7.49 5.18 -9.58
C LEU A 201 -9.02 5.20 -9.65
N GLY A 202 -9.65 4.01 -9.58
CA GLY A 202 -11.09 3.85 -9.50
C GLY A 202 -11.70 4.12 -8.11
N ARG A 203 -10.94 4.65 -7.14
CA ARG A 203 -11.41 4.97 -5.78
C ARG A 203 -12.06 3.79 -5.03
N GLN A 204 -11.50 2.60 -5.19
CA GLN A 204 -11.94 1.40 -4.48
C GLN A 204 -11.32 1.32 -3.07
N ARG A 205 -11.94 0.55 -2.17
CA ARG A 205 -11.44 0.32 -0.81
C ARG A 205 -10.38 -0.77 -0.83
N VAL A 206 -9.13 -0.43 -0.53
CA VAL A 206 -7.99 -1.35 -0.60
C VAL A 206 -7.49 -1.64 0.81
N LEU A 207 -7.47 -2.92 1.17
CA LEU A 207 -6.91 -3.40 2.43
C LEU A 207 -5.65 -4.22 2.19
N ILE A 208 -4.62 -4.02 3.01
CA ILE A 208 -3.39 -4.80 2.97
C ILE A 208 -3.29 -5.60 4.26
N TYR A 209 -3.31 -6.92 4.16
CA TYR A 209 -3.12 -7.80 5.29
C TYR A 209 -1.66 -8.21 5.40
N THR A 210 -1.07 -8.06 6.59
CA THR A 210 0.32 -8.40 6.87
C THR A 210 0.48 -8.94 8.29
N ALA A 211 1.58 -9.66 8.54
CA ALA A 211 2.08 -9.85 9.90
C ALA A 211 3.08 -8.72 10.25
N PRO A 212 3.29 -8.39 11.53
CA PRO A 212 4.38 -7.51 11.94
C PRO A 212 5.76 -8.04 11.48
N PRO A 213 6.70 -7.16 11.09
CA PRO A 213 6.62 -5.70 11.15
C PRO A 213 5.71 -5.08 10.07
N VAL A 214 5.05 -3.97 10.40
CA VAL A 214 4.00 -3.35 9.57
C VAL A 214 4.48 -2.17 8.74
N GLU A 215 5.69 -1.64 8.99
CA GLU A 215 6.26 -0.49 8.27
C GLU A 215 6.14 -0.63 6.75
N ALA A 216 6.54 -1.78 6.20
CA ALA A 216 6.51 -2.03 4.77
C ALA A 216 5.09 -1.99 4.18
N ALA A 217 4.08 -2.46 4.93
CA ALA A 217 2.68 -2.39 4.51
C ALA A 217 2.16 -0.95 4.54
N CYS A 218 2.56 -0.16 5.56
CA CYS A 218 2.22 1.25 5.64
C CYS A 218 2.83 2.06 4.47
N VAL A 219 4.11 1.82 4.18
CA VAL A 219 4.82 2.42 3.04
C VAL A 219 4.13 2.05 1.73
N LEU A 220 3.73 0.78 1.58
CA LEU A 220 2.97 0.31 0.42
C LEU A 220 1.64 1.06 0.27
N CYS A 221 0.91 1.33 1.35
CA CYS A 221 -0.32 2.14 1.28
C CYS A 221 -0.05 3.54 0.72
N GLN A 222 1.01 4.20 1.19
CA GLN A 222 1.42 5.53 0.74
C GLN A 222 1.82 5.53 -0.75
N VAL A 223 2.71 4.62 -1.14
CA VAL A 223 3.18 4.51 -2.53
C VAL A 223 2.03 4.21 -3.48
N ALA A 224 1.09 3.34 -3.10
CA ALA A 224 -0.08 3.02 -3.91
C ALA A 224 -0.96 4.24 -4.19
N ALA A 225 -1.12 5.12 -3.20
CA ALA A 225 -1.83 6.40 -3.36
C ALA A 225 -1.06 7.37 -4.27
N ASP A 226 0.25 7.46 -4.08
CA ASP A 226 1.13 8.42 -4.75
C ASP A 226 1.16 8.25 -6.27
N VAL A 227 1.03 7.00 -6.76
CA VAL A 227 0.95 6.67 -8.19
C VAL A 227 -0.23 7.35 -8.92
N CYS A 228 -1.29 7.73 -8.19
CA CYS A 228 -2.46 8.40 -8.74
C CYS A 228 -2.61 9.85 -8.26
N TYR A 229 -1.70 10.34 -7.41
CA TYR A 229 -1.93 11.56 -6.63
C TYR A 229 -2.00 12.82 -7.48
N ASP A 230 -1.11 13.02 -8.46
CA ASP A 230 -1.06 14.24 -9.29
C ASP A 230 -2.34 14.42 -10.13
N ASP A 231 -2.90 13.32 -10.65
CA ASP A 231 -4.16 13.37 -11.41
C ASP A 231 -5.39 13.44 -10.49
N GLN A 232 -5.30 13.00 -9.24
CA GLN A 232 -6.40 13.04 -8.28
C GLN A 232 -6.51 14.41 -7.61
N TYR A 233 -5.40 14.97 -7.15
CA TYR A 233 -5.31 16.23 -6.43
C TYR A 233 -5.58 17.42 -7.37
N GLU A 234 -6.53 18.28 -7.00
CA GLU A 234 -6.71 19.59 -7.61
C GLU A 234 -6.51 20.66 -6.55
N ASP A 235 -5.53 21.52 -6.78
CA ASP A 235 -5.29 22.68 -5.93
C ASP A 235 -6.51 23.60 -5.99
N VAL A 236 -7.13 23.87 -4.83
CA VAL A 236 -8.25 24.81 -4.73
C VAL A 236 -7.64 26.19 -4.64
N PRO A 237 -7.84 27.10 -5.63
CA PRO A 237 -7.39 28.47 -5.48
C PRO A 237 -8.14 29.10 -4.30
N THR A 238 -7.44 29.34 -3.20
CA THR A 238 -7.91 30.19 -2.11
C THR A 238 -7.94 31.62 -2.61
N ASP A 239 -9.15 32.12 -2.86
CA ASP A 239 -9.50 33.48 -3.27
C ASP A 239 -8.94 34.00 -4.62
N SER A 240 -9.87 34.53 -5.40
CA SER A 240 -9.77 34.97 -6.79
C SER A 240 -8.95 36.25 -7.01
N THR A 241 -7.75 36.37 -6.43
CA THR A 241 -6.92 37.59 -6.59
C THR A 241 -5.49 37.33 -7.06
N SER A 242 -5.02 36.08 -7.08
CA SER A 242 -3.74 35.72 -7.69
C SER A 242 -3.95 35.04 -9.05
N PRO A 243 -3.31 35.53 -10.14
CA PRO A 243 -3.33 34.80 -11.39
C PRO A 243 -2.64 33.44 -11.17
N PRO A 244 -3.14 32.35 -11.78
CA PRO A 244 -2.52 31.04 -11.62
C PRO A 244 -1.04 31.14 -11.96
N HIS A 245 -0.18 30.82 -11.00
CA HIS A 245 1.26 30.82 -11.21
C HIS A 245 1.57 29.97 -12.45
N THR A 246 2.32 30.61 -13.32
CA THR A 246 2.57 30.24 -14.70
C THR A 246 3.24 28.87 -14.82
N ARG A 247 2.45 27.80 -14.99
CA ARG A 247 2.85 26.70 -15.87
C ARG A 247 2.83 27.25 -17.30
N SER A 248 4.01 27.64 -17.79
CA SER A 248 4.24 28.09 -19.18
C SER A 248 3.53 27.17 -20.18
N PRO A 249 2.52 27.65 -20.93
CA PRO A 249 1.90 26.88 -21.99
C PRO A 249 2.65 27.12 -23.30
N SER A 250 3.32 26.08 -23.81
CA SER A 250 3.73 26.06 -25.20
C SER A 250 2.48 26.02 -26.10
N SER A 251 2.40 26.99 -27.00
CA SER A 251 1.31 27.20 -27.94
C SER A 251 1.32 26.12 -29.04
N SER A 252 0.32 25.24 -29.01
CA SER A 252 -0.09 24.44 -30.17
C SER A 252 -1.60 24.18 -30.10
N THR A 253 -2.26 24.11 -31.24
CA THR A 253 -3.72 23.87 -31.37
C THR A 253 -4.20 22.63 -30.60
N SER A 254 -3.31 21.65 -30.34
CA SER A 254 -3.58 20.46 -29.54
C SER A 254 -3.81 20.73 -28.04
N SER A 255 -3.36 21.86 -27.51
CA SER A 255 -3.52 22.21 -26.09
C SER A 255 -4.94 22.70 -25.77
N HIS A 256 -5.62 23.32 -26.73
CA HIS A 256 -6.98 23.82 -26.56
C HIS A 256 -8.00 22.67 -26.48
N GLU A 257 -7.92 21.69 -27.38
CA GLU A 257 -8.78 20.51 -27.38
C GLU A 257 -8.62 19.67 -26.10
N ARG A 258 -7.36 19.44 -25.67
CA ARG A 258 -7.10 18.75 -24.39
C ARG A 258 -7.66 19.51 -23.19
N ARG A 259 -7.57 20.84 -23.19
CA ARG A 259 -8.14 21.67 -22.12
C ARG A 259 -9.65 21.56 -22.10
N GLU A 260 -10.28 21.58 -23.27
CA GLU A 260 -11.73 21.43 -23.39
C GLU A 260 -12.21 20.06 -22.92
N LEU A 261 -11.54 18.98 -23.33
CA LEU A 261 -11.83 17.63 -22.84
C LEU A 261 -11.68 17.52 -21.32
N ARG A 262 -10.62 18.12 -20.75
CA ARG A 262 -10.44 18.14 -19.29
C ARG A 262 -11.58 18.84 -18.55
N ARG A 263 -12.20 19.89 -19.12
CA ARG A 263 -13.37 20.55 -18.51
C ARG A 263 -14.62 19.67 -18.49
N ARG A 264 -14.70 18.65 -19.33
CA ARG A 264 -15.82 17.69 -19.32
C ARG A 264 -15.73 16.72 -18.16
N LEU A 265 -14.53 16.47 -17.65
CA LEU A 265 -14.32 15.66 -16.45
C LEU A 265 -14.76 16.45 -15.24
N LYS A 266 -15.59 15.83 -14.40
CA LYS A 266 -16.00 16.38 -13.12
C LYS A 266 -15.76 15.32 -12.08
N LYS A 267 -14.72 15.54 -11.27
CA LYS A 267 -14.34 14.66 -10.18
C LYS A 267 -15.37 14.73 -9.06
N LYS A 268 -15.75 13.58 -8.52
CA LYS A 268 -16.54 13.49 -7.28
C LYS A 268 -15.70 13.91 -6.07
N SER A 269 -14.41 13.55 -6.05
CA SER A 269 -13.44 13.99 -5.03
C SER A 269 -12.31 14.84 -5.60
N LYS A 270 -12.05 15.99 -4.98
CA LYS A 270 -10.88 16.85 -5.29
C LYS A 270 -9.61 16.43 -4.54
N ASP A 271 -9.78 15.74 -3.41
CA ASP A 271 -8.68 15.25 -2.60
C ASP A 271 -8.15 13.92 -3.15
N GLY A 272 -6.86 13.64 -2.94
CA GLY A 272 -6.25 12.33 -3.21
C GLY A 272 -6.93 11.17 -2.47
N VAL A 273 -6.63 9.93 -2.84
CA VAL A 273 -7.14 8.77 -2.09
C VAL A 273 -6.65 8.81 -0.64
N LYS A 274 -7.53 8.51 0.32
CA LYS A 274 -7.17 8.60 1.73
C LYS A 274 -6.30 7.41 2.13
N VAL A 275 -5.09 7.69 2.63
CA VAL A 275 -4.22 6.70 3.25
C VAL A 275 -4.50 6.68 4.74
N LEU A 276 -5.08 5.57 5.22
CA LEU A 276 -5.44 5.41 6.64
C LEU A 276 -4.27 4.86 7.47
N GLY A 277 -3.32 4.18 6.84
CA GLY A 277 -2.24 3.46 7.51
C GLY A 277 -2.76 2.20 8.22
N MET A 278 -2.15 1.87 9.35
CA MET A 278 -2.56 0.76 10.20
C MET A 278 -3.96 1.01 10.78
N ILE A 279 -4.81 0.00 10.60
CA ILE A 279 -6.14 -0.08 11.18
C ILE A 279 -6.26 -1.35 12.02
N THR A 280 -7.07 -1.25 13.06
CA THR A 280 -7.35 -2.34 13.99
C THR A 280 -8.84 -2.62 14.04
N LEU A 281 -9.25 -3.58 14.88
CA LEU A 281 -10.66 -3.81 15.19
C LEU A 281 -11.40 -2.59 15.78
N ASN A 282 -10.68 -1.67 16.44
CA ASN A 282 -11.29 -0.46 16.99
C ASN A 282 -11.61 0.59 15.92
N ASP A 283 -11.11 0.42 14.70
CA ASP A 283 -11.30 1.34 13.59
C ASP A 283 -12.49 0.96 12.68
N ILE A 284 -13.30 -0.05 13.03
CA ILE A 284 -14.41 -0.52 12.17
C ILE A 284 -15.39 0.60 11.84
N ASP A 285 -15.81 1.39 12.83
CA ASP A 285 -16.76 2.48 12.62
C ASP A 285 -16.17 3.58 11.73
N LYS A 286 -14.88 3.87 11.91
CA LYS A 286 -14.12 4.77 11.05
C LYS A 286 -14.08 4.25 9.61
N LEU A 287 -13.81 2.96 9.39
CA LEU A 287 -13.83 2.39 8.03
C LEU A 287 -15.21 2.49 7.39
N GLN A 288 -16.28 2.31 8.15
CA GLN A 288 -17.65 2.48 7.64
C GLN A 288 -17.92 3.93 7.26
N ALA A 289 -17.54 4.89 8.11
CA ALA A 289 -17.66 6.32 7.83
C ALA A 289 -16.88 6.73 6.57
N GLU A 290 -15.62 6.29 6.45
CA GLU A 290 -14.79 6.55 5.27
C GLU A 290 -15.37 5.88 4.01
N SER A 291 -15.89 4.66 4.14
CA SER A 291 -16.54 3.95 3.02
C SER A 291 -17.81 4.66 2.56
N ALA A 292 -18.58 5.26 3.47
CA ALA A 292 -19.81 6.00 3.15
C ALA A 292 -19.55 7.27 2.33
N THR A 293 -18.35 7.86 2.42
CA THR A 293 -17.96 8.99 1.55
C THR A 293 -17.90 8.60 0.07
N GLY A 294 -17.70 7.30 -0.21
CA GLY A 294 -17.52 6.78 -1.56
C GLY A 294 -16.28 7.33 -2.28
N ARG A 295 -15.24 7.75 -1.54
CA ARG A 295 -13.96 8.27 -2.06
C ARG A 295 -12.83 7.23 -2.11
N GLY A 296 -13.10 6.00 -1.67
CA GLY A 296 -12.10 4.95 -1.50
C GLY A 296 -11.07 5.29 -0.42
N TRP A 297 -10.33 4.28 0.01
CA TRP A 297 -9.25 4.42 0.98
C TRP A 297 -8.26 3.28 0.86
N ILE A 298 -7.03 3.48 1.35
CA ILE A 298 -6.00 2.46 1.43
C ILE A 298 -5.58 2.30 2.89
N ALA A 299 -5.62 1.09 3.42
CA ALA A 299 -5.22 0.78 4.78
C ALA A 299 -4.47 -0.54 4.87
N CYS A 300 -3.74 -0.75 5.96
CA CYS A 300 -3.12 -2.03 6.30
C CYS A 300 -3.57 -2.53 7.67
N THR A 301 -3.54 -3.84 7.89
CA THR A 301 -3.96 -4.45 9.15
C THR A 301 -3.18 -5.73 9.43
N THR A 302 -3.08 -6.06 10.71
CA THR A 302 -2.60 -7.36 11.21
C THR A 302 -3.73 -8.28 11.65
N ASP A 303 -4.97 -7.80 11.65
CA ASP A 303 -6.12 -8.56 12.16
C ASP A 303 -6.73 -9.42 11.04
N ALA A 304 -6.48 -10.73 11.10
CA ALA A 304 -6.93 -11.71 10.11
C ALA A 304 -8.47 -11.77 9.94
N ILE A 305 -9.22 -11.29 10.92
CA ILE A 305 -10.70 -11.21 10.89
C ILE A 305 -11.23 -10.43 9.68
N TYR A 306 -10.46 -9.50 9.13
CA TYR A 306 -10.87 -8.81 7.90
C TYR A 306 -10.91 -9.75 6.69
N LEU A 307 -10.14 -10.85 6.67
CA LEU A 307 -10.23 -11.87 5.62
C LEU A 307 -11.57 -12.62 5.65
N GLU A 308 -12.19 -12.74 6.83
CA GLU A 308 -13.51 -13.36 7.02
C GLU A 308 -14.68 -12.40 6.79
N LYS A 309 -14.41 -11.08 6.79
CA LYS A 309 -15.40 -10.02 6.60
C LYS A 309 -15.09 -9.18 5.36
N PRO A 310 -15.20 -9.75 4.15
CA PRO A 310 -14.83 -9.08 2.91
C PRO A 310 -15.82 -8.00 2.47
N THR A 311 -16.82 -7.65 3.30
CA THR A 311 -17.73 -6.51 3.06
C THR A 311 -17.05 -5.15 3.30
N TYR A 312 -15.95 -5.13 4.06
CA TYR A 312 -15.27 -3.89 4.44
C TYR A 312 -14.39 -3.28 3.34
N TYR A 313 -13.96 -4.07 2.36
CA TYR A 313 -13.05 -3.63 1.30
C TYR A 313 -13.49 -4.21 -0.05
N ASP A 314 -12.91 -3.69 -1.13
CA ASP A 314 -13.15 -4.14 -2.50
C ASP A 314 -11.95 -4.93 -3.05
N LEU A 315 -10.75 -4.70 -2.49
CA LEU A 315 -9.51 -5.42 -2.78
C LEU A 315 -8.77 -5.71 -1.48
N VAL A 316 -8.30 -6.94 -1.28
CA VAL A 316 -7.33 -7.28 -0.22
C VAL A 316 -6.04 -7.83 -0.81
N ILE A 317 -4.91 -7.31 -0.34
CA ILE A 317 -3.57 -7.80 -0.67
C ILE A 317 -3.04 -8.55 0.54
N ASP A 318 -2.78 -9.85 0.38
CA ASP A 318 -2.17 -10.67 1.43
C ASP A 318 -0.66 -10.71 1.25
N LEU A 319 0.08 -10.01 2.12
CA LEU A 319 1.54 -10.01 2.13
C LEU A 319 2.11 -11.26 2.81
N THR A 320 1.33 -12.00 3.60
CA THR A 320 1.80 -13.20 4.31
C THR A 320 2.07 -14.37 3.37
N THR A 321 1.42 -14.39 2.20
CA THR A 321 1.70 -15.39 1.15
C THR A 321 3.08 -15.23 0.52
N ALA A 322 3.72 -14.07 0.66
CA ALA A 322 5.07 -13.85 0.16
C ALA A 322 6.14 -14.51 1.06
N SER A 323 5.84 -14.68 2.35
CA SER A 323 6.77 -15.18 3.37
C SER A 323 6.68 -16.71 3.60
N SER A 324 5.64 -17.38 3.08
CA SER A 324 5.34 -18.79 3.41
C SER A 324 6.04 -19.84 2.54
N SER A 325 6.74 -19.46 1.47
CA SER A 325 7.43 -20.41 0.57
C SER A 325 8.96 -20.34 0.74
N GLY A 326 9.48 -21.19 1.62
CA GLY A 326 10.91 -21.31 1.97
C GLY A 326 11.87 -21.74 0.83
N SER A 327 11.50 -21.62 -0.45
CA SER A 327 12.42 -21.90 -1.55
C SER A 327 12.18 -21.11 -2.85
N LYS A 328 11.13 -20.27 -2.95
CA LYS A 328 10.87 -19.41 -4.12
C LYS A 328 10.15 -18.16 -3.63
N LEU A 329 10.68 -16.96 -3.88
CA LEU A 329 9.97 -15.70 -3.58
C LEU A 329 8.57 -15.76 -4.22
N SER A 330 7.52 -15.98 -3.43
CA SER A 330 6.15 -15.94 -3.92
C SER A 330 5.70 -14.48 -3.93
N ARG A 331 4.97 -14.06 -4.96
CA ARG A 331 4.43 -12.70 -5.00
C ARG A 331 3.23 -12.62 -4.03
N PRO A 332 2.94 -11.44 -3.46
CA PRO A 332 1.71 -11.24 -2.71
C PRO A 332 0.48 -11.61 -3.54
N THR A 333 -0.51 -12.24 -2.90
CA THR A 333 -1.76 -12.62 -3.57
C THR A 333 -2.81 -11.54 -3.36
N MET A 334 -3.56 -11.23 -4.42
CA MET A 334 -4.65 -10.26 -4.36
C MET A 334 -5.99 -10.98 -4.44
N TYR A 335 -6.94 -10.58 -3.61
CA TYR A 335 -8.29 -11.15 -3.59
C TYR A 335 -9.34 -10.05 -3.70
N VAL A 336 -10.44 -10.38 -4.37
CA VAL A 336 -11.65 -9.56 -4.41
C VAL A 336 -12.82 -10.30 -3.75
N PRO A 337 -13.70 -9.60 -3.02
CA PRO A 337 -14.96 -10.16 -2.53
C PRO A 337 -15.86 -10.55 -3.70
N ARG A 338 -16.46 -11.73 -3.64
CA ARG A 338 -17.59 -12.10 -4.51
C ARG A 338 -18.78 -12.54 -3.68
N PRO A 339 -19.99 -12.00 -3.94
CA PRO A 339 -21.19 -12.46 -3.26
C PRO A 339 -21.46 -13.92 -3.66
N ILE A 340 -21.82 -14.75 -2.68
CA ILE A 340 -22.31 -16.10 -2.90
C ILE A 340 -23.83 -16.02 -2.82
N SER A 341 -24.53 -16.32 -3.92
CA SER A 341 -25.98 -16.48 -3.88
C SER A 341 -26.33 -17.79 -3.19
N GLN A 342 -26.60 -17.75 -1.88
CA GLN A 342 -27.20 -18.88 -1.18
C GLN A 342 -28.72 -18.72 -1.10
N PRO A 343 -29.51 -19.73 -1.48
CA PRO A 343 -30.95 -19.74 -1.27
C PRO A 343 -31.27 -20.14 0.19
N GLY A 344 -31.01 -19.25 1.15
CA GLY A 344 -31.27 -19.52 2.57
C GLY A 344 -31.32 -18.26 3.45
N SER A 345 -31.92 -18.38 4.65
CA SER A 345 -32.22 -17.27 5.58
C SER A 345 -31.02 -16.68 6.32
N ARG A 346 -29.80 -17.11 5.99
CA ARG A 346 -28.56 -16.51 6.51
C ARG A 346 -28.10 -15.50 5.47
N GLY A 347 -27.83 -14.27 5.92
CA GLY A 347 -27.54 -13.11 5.05
C GLY A 347 -26.39 -13.31 4.05
N PRO A 348 -26.09 -12.29 3.23
CA PRO A 348 -25.16 -12.41 2.10
C PRO A 348 -23.78 -12.90 2.54
N THR A 349 -23.43 -14.12 2.14
CA THR A 349 -22.10 -14.70 2.36
C THR A 349 -21.18 -14.30 1.20
N HIS A 350 -19.91 -14.03 1.49
CA HIS A 350 -18.95 -13.58 0.49
C HIS A 350 -17.77 -14.56 0.43
N ARG A 351 -17.26 -14.82 -0.77
CA ARG A 351 -16.04 -15.61 -1.00
C ARG A 351 -14.93 -14.71 -1.51
N LEU A 352 -13.74 -14.82 -0.92
CA LEU A 352 -12.53 -14.22 -1.48
C LEU A 352 -12.10 -14.99 -2.74
N SER A 353 -11.93 -14.25 -3.83
CA SER A 353 -11.57 -14.79 -5.14
C SER A 353 -10.26 -14.17 -5.57
N VAL A 354 -9.28 -14.99 -5.95
CA VAL A 354 -8.00 -14.48 -6.45
C VAL A 354 -8.23 -13.63 -7.71
N ILE A 355 -7.63 -12.45 -7.74
CA ILE A 355 -7.62 -11.55 -8.89
C ILE A 355 -6.19 -11.44 -9.44
N ARG A 356 -6.07 -11.37 -10.76
CA ARG A 356 -4.79 -11.20 -11.47
C ARG A 356 -4.85 -9.95 -12.34
N PHE A 357 -3.67 -9.50 -12.75
CA PHE A 357 -3.54 -8.50 -13.80
C PHE A 357 -4.17 -9.00 -15.12
N THR A 358 -4.45 -8.06 -15.99
CA THR A 358 -5.13 -8.28 -17.26
C THR A 358 -4.14 -8.12 -18.43
N TRP A 359 -4.48 -8.61 -19.62
CA TRP A 359 -3.59 -8.46 -20.77
C TRP A 359 -3.35 -7.02 -21.20
N SER A 360 -4.30 -6.11 -20.92
CA SER A 360 -4.11 -4.67 -21.18
C SER A 360 -2.98 -4.08 -20.35
N ASP A 361 -2.72 -4.64 -19.16
CA ASP A 361 -1.69 -4.19 -18.24
C ASP A 361 -0.27 -4.43 -18.77
N VAL A 362 -0.07 -5.41 -19.65
CA VAL A 362 1.25 -5.77 -20.19
C VAL A 362 1.93 -4.59 -20.88
N LYS A 363 1.16 -3.73 -21.55
CA LYS A 363 1.72 -2.57 -22.27
C LYS A 363 2.38 -1.58 -21.30
N LEU A 364 1.63 -1.14 -20.28
CA LEU A 364 2.16 -0.23 -19.26
C LEU A 364 3.26 -0.92 -18.45
N TRP A 365 3.07 -2.17 -18.05
CA TRP A 365 4.08 -2.92 -17.29
C TRP A 365 5.42 -3.00 -18.03
N THR A 366 5.39 -3.23 -19.35
CA THR A 366 6.61 -3.28 -20.17
C THR A 366 7.37 -1.94 -20.16
N GLU A 367 6.64 -0.82 -20.17
CA GLU A 367 7.24 0.51 -20.03
C GLU A 367 7.87 0.69 -18.64
N LEU A 368 7.16 0.31 -17.58
CA LEU A 368 7.66 0.38 -16.20
C LEU A 368 8.89 -0.51 -15.98
N ASP A 369 8.86 -1.75 -16.46
CA ASP A 369 9.98 -2.69 -16.39
C ASP A 369 11.20 -2.17 -17.16
N ARG A 370 10.99 -1.56 -18.34
CA ARG A 370 12.05 -0.87 -19.06
C ARG A 370 12.68 0.25 -18.22
N LEU A 371 11.86 1.11 -17.58
CA LEU A 371 12.36 2.20 -16.72
C LEU A 371 13.16 1.67 -15.52
N MET A 372 12.67 0.62 -14.85
CA MET A 372 13.36 -0.02 -13.73
C MET A 372 14.68 -0.70 -14.13
N ARG A 373 14.84 -1.11 -15.39
CA ARG A 373 16.07 -1.73 -15.92
C ARG A 373 17.15 -0.71 -16.28
N LEU A 374 16.77 0.50 -16.70
CA LEU A 374 17.73 1.56 -17.00
C LEU A 374 18.59 1.92 -15.77
N ASP A 375 18.05 1.72 -14.57
CA ASP A 375 18.70 1.93 -13.28
C ASP A 375 19.69 0.80 -12.90
N SER A 376 19.46 -0.43 -13.39
CA SER A 376 20.18 -1.64 -12.94
C SER A 376 21.64 -1.77 -13.39
N GLY A 377 22.21 -0.73 -14.01
CA GLY A 377 23.66 -0.56 -14.11
C GLY A 377 24.40 -1.72 -14.78
N ASN A 378 24.00 -2.15 -15.97
CA ASN A 378 25.00 -2.72 -16.87
C ASN A 378 25.75 -1.52 -17.47
N PRO A 379 27.04 -1.29 -17.13
CA PRO A 379 27.87 -0.49 -17.99
C PRO A 379 27.99 -1.28 -19.30
N ASP A 380 27.21 -0.92 -20.32
CA ASP A 380 27.62 -1.26 -21.67
C ASP A 380 29.04 -0.68 -21.83
N PRO A 381 30.02 -1.49 -22.28
CA PRO A 381 31.37 -1.00 -22.43
C PRO A 381 31.34 0.15 -23.42
N SER A 382 31.85 1.29 -22.96
CA SER A 382 32.33 2.43 -23.76
C SER A 382 32.38 2.10 -25.24
N CYS A 383 31.45 2.69 -25.98
CA CYS A 383 31.50 2.80 -27.43
C CYS A 383 32.69 3.71 -27.81
N CYS A 384 33.92 3.18 -27.67
CA CYS A 384 35.20 3.70 -28.16
C CYS A 384 36.34 2.85 -27.56
N ASP A 385 36.62 1.66 -28.11
CA ASP A 385 37.97 1.07 -28.06
C ASP A 385 38.15 0.02 -29.19
N PRO A 386 39.07 0.20 -30.16
CA PRO A 386 39.35 -0.81 -31.17
C PRO A 386 40.54 -1.67 -30.73
N SER A 387 40.31 -2.86 -30.17
CA SER A 387 41.36 -3.87 -29.98
C SER A 387 40.83 -5.31 -30.09
N PRO A 388 41.64 -6.26 -30.62
CA PRO A 388 41.19 -7.54 -31.18
C PRO A 388 41.01 -8.67 -30.12
N PRO A 389 40.48 -9.85 -30.49
CA PRO A 389 39.78 -10.74 -29.57
C PRO A 389 40.73 -11.70 -28.86
N ASP A 390 40.71 -11.70 -27.52
CA ASP A 390 41.39 -12.73 -26.73
C ASP A 390 40.41 -13.70 -26.02
N LEU A 391 40.75 -14.97 -26.20
CA LEU A 391 40.02 -16.19 -25.90
C LEU A 391 40.10 -16.59 -24.42
N TYR A 392 39.17 -16.19 -23.55
CA TYR A 392 38.88 -16.93 -22.30
C TYR A 392 37.41 -16.73 -21.87
N PRO A 393 36.65 -17.80 -21.55
CA PRO A 393 35.24 -17.67 -21.17
C PRO A 393 35.12 -17.15 -19.73
N ARG A 394 34.84 -15.85 -19.57
CA ARG A 394 34.36 -15.32 -18.30
C ARG A 394 32.90 -15.71 -18.09
N THR A 395 32.68 -16.45 -17.01
CA THR A 395 31.39 -16.80 -16.41
C THR A 395 30.47 -15.58 -16.31
N ARG A 396 29.31 -15.67 -16.98
CA ARG A 396 28.19 -14.72 -16.83
C ARG A 396 27.62 -14.79 -15.41
N PRO A 397 27.52 -13.69 -14.65
CA PRO A 397 26.66 -13.63 -13.48
C PRO A 397 25.23 -13.23 -13.89
N GLY A 398 24.22 -13.97 -13.41
CA GLY A 398 22.94 -13.36 -13.01
C GLY A 398 21.77 -13.21 -13.99
N LEU A 399 21.67 -13.96 -15.10
CA LEU A 399 20.42 -14.01 -15.90
C LEU A 399 19.23 -14.67 -15.15
N GLY A 400 19.43 -15.26 -13.97
CA GLY A 400 18.43 -16.10 -13.29
C GLY A 400 17.20 -15.36 -12.74
N ALA A 401 17.34 -14.12 -12.26
CA ALA A 401 16.23 -13.39 -11.62
C ALA A 401 15.25 -12.81 -12.65
N ALA A 402 15.75 -12.15 -13.70
CA ALA A 402 14.93 -11.59 -14.78
C ALA A 402 14.26 -12.66 -15.64
N TRP A 403 14.91 -13.82 -15.84
CA TRP A 403 14.29 -14.93 -16.53
C TRP A 403 13.19 -15.61 -15.70
N SER A 404 13.32 -15.66 -14.37
CA SER A 404 12.27 -16.23 -13.51
C SER A 404 10.95 -15.44 -13.56
N ASP A 405 11.01 -14.12 -13.78
CA ASP A 405 9.82 -13.28 -13.94
C ASP A 405 9.16 -13.44 -15.31
N MET A 406 9.94 -13.61 -16.37
CA MET A 406 9.39 -13.86 -17.71
C MET A 406 8.77 -15.27 -17.82
N TRP A 407 9.36 -16.27 -17.14
CA TRP A 407 8.78 -17.63 -17.03
C TRP A 407 7.53 -17.68 -16.13
N ARG A 408 7.39 -16.78 -15.15
CA ARG A 408 6.15 -16.65 -14.37
C ARG A 408 5.06 -15.89 -15.09
N VAL A 409 5.41 -14.87 -15.89
CA VAL A 409 4.47 -14.33 -16.88
C VAL A 409 4.06 -15.46 -17.83
N TYR A 410 4.98 -16.31 -18.29
CA TYR A 410 4.61 -17.50 -19.10
C TYR A 410 3.72 -18.49 -18.34
N GLU A 411 3.95 -18.75 -17.05
CA GLU A 411 3.10 -19.61 -16.21
C GLU A 411 1.69 -19.01 -16.03
N ASP A 412 1.58 -17.72 -15.72
CA ASP A 412 0.32 -17.00 -15.65
C ASP A 412 -0.37 -16.91 -17.03
N VAL A 413 0.40 -16.77 -18.11
CA VAL A 413 -0.08 -16.83 -19.51
C VAL A 413 -0.57 -18.23 -19.84
N CYS A 414 0.10 -19.29 -19.42
CA CYS A 414 -0.34 -20.68 -19.61
C CYS A 414 -1.60 -20.99 -18.80
N VAL A 415 -1.71 -20.50 -17.57
CA VAL A 415 -2.91 -20.63 -16.73
C VAL A 415 -4.07 -19.83 -17.34
N LEU A 416 -3.85 -18.60 -17.80
CA LEU A 416 -4.85 -17.78 -18.50
C LEU A 416 -5.27 -18.37 -19.86
N CYS A 417 -4.32 -18.86 -20.66
CA CYS A 417 -4.58 -19.54 -21.93
C CYS A 417 -5.31 -20.87 -21.73
N ALA A 418 -4.98 -21.63 -20.68
CA ALA A 418 -5.74 -22.79 -20.26
C ALA A 418 -7.16 -22.41 -19.79
N GLY A 419 -7.34 -21.28 -19.10
CA GLY A 419 -8.66 -20.76 -18.75
C GLY A 419 -9.52 -20.37 -19.96
N LEU A 420 -8.91 -19.77 -20.99
CA LEU A 420 -9.57 -19.43 -22.26
C LEU A 420 -9.88 -20.68 -23.11
N TRP A 421 -8.99 -21.68 -23.13
CA TRP A 421 -9.19 -22.92 -23.90
C TRP A 421 -10.15 -23.91 -23.21
N ILE A 422 -10.07 -24.08 -21.89
CA ILE A 422 -10.91 -25.02 -21.13
C ILE A 422 -12.34 -24.46 -20.97
N GLY A 423 -12.50 -23.13 -20.83
CA GLY A 423 -13.82 -22.49 -20.81
C GLY A 423 -14.58 -22.61 -22.13
N SER A 424 -13.87 -22.63 -23.26
CA SER A 424 -14.46 -22.66 -24.61
C SER A 424 -14.88 -24.08 -25.07
N TRP A 425 -14.30 -25.15 -24.51
CA TRP A 425 -14.49 -26.52 -25.02
C TRP A 425 -15.31 -27.46 -24.13
N ARG A 426 -15.69 -27.05 -22.91
CA ARG A 426 -16.65 -27.81 -22.09
C ARG A 426 -18.06 -27.22 -22.17
N ASN A 427 -18.62 -27.20 -23.38
CA ASN A 427 -20.07 -27.32 -23.53
C ASN A 427 -20.43 -27.81 -24.95
N PRO A 428 -20.57 -29.13 -25.12
CA PRO A 428 -21.63 -29.64 -25.95
C PRO A 428 -22.51 -30.64 -25.18
N ALA A 429 -23.79 -30.26 -25.04
CA ALA A 429 -24.95 -31.12 -24.84
C ALA A 429 -25.00 -32.03 -23.58
N SER A 430 -25.69 -31.56 -22.54
CA SER A 430 -26.75 -32.37 -21.94
C SER A 430 -27.97 -31.50 -21.63
N SER A 431 -29.12 -31.91 -22.15
CA SER A 431 -30.40 -31.24 -22.05
C SER A 431 -31.07 -31.56 -20.70
N SER A 432 -31.46 -30.54 -19.94
CA SER A 432 -32.68 -30.57 -19.10
C SER A 432 -33.09 -29.16 -18.63
N SER A 433 -34.28 -28.76 -19.09
CA SER A 433 -35.20 -27.74 -18.55
C SER A 433 -34.65 -26.41 -17.99
N SER A 434 -34.79 -25.38 -18.84
CA SER A 434 -35.02 -23.95 -18.59
C SER A 434 -35.20 -23.44 -17.14
N SER A 435 -34.39 -22.43 -16.78
CA SER A 435 -34.77 -21.28 -15.95
C SER A 435 -34.15 -19.99 -16.54
N PRO A 436 -34.83 -18.82 -16.58
CA PRO A 436 -34.43 -17.69 -17.43
C PRO A 436 -33.40 -16.71 -16.85
N ASP A 437 -32.84 -16.92 -15.65
CA ASP A 437 -32.04 -15.91 -14.92
C ASP A 437 -30.58 -16.31 -14.62
N GLY A 438 -29.96 -17.15 -15.44
CA GLY A 438 -28.56 -17.54 -15.29
C GLY A 438 -27.58 -16.45 -15.74
N ARG A 439 -27.18 -15.53 -14.84
CA ARG A 439 -26.11 -14.54 -15.10
C ARG A 439 -24.77 -15.24 -15.46
N SER A 440 -24.22 -14.90 -16.63
CA SER A 440 -22.97 -15.44 -17.18
C SER A 440 -21.69 -14.89 -16.53
N GLU A 441 -21.70 -14.62 -15.23
CA GLU A 441 -20.57 -14.00 -14.49
C GLU A 441 -19.34 -14.93 -14.30
N ASN A 442 -19.39 -16.16 -14.84
CA ASN A 442 -18.35 -17.18 -14.67
C ASN A 442 -17.38 -17.34 -15.84
N TRP A 443 -17.47 -16.50 -16.89
CA TRP A 443 -16.53 -16.60 -18.02
C TRP A 443 -15.18 -15.97 -17.65
N GLY A 444 -14.15 -16.80 -17.48
CA GLY A 444 -12.79 -16.41 -17.06
C GLY A 444 -12.41 -16.79 -15.63
N SER A 445 -13.31 -17.40 -14.85
CA SER A 445 -12.92 -18.06 -13.59
C SER A 445 -12.39 -19.46 -13.91
N ILE A 446 -11.08 -19.65 -13.80
CA ILE A 446 -10.50 -20.99 -13.80
C ILE A 446 -11.01 -21.72 -12.55
N ARG A 447 -11.92 -22.68 -12.75
CA ARG A 447 -12.13 -23.78 -11.81
C ARG A 447 -11.06 -24.82 -12.12
N LEU A 448 -9.97 -24.81 -11.37
CA LEU A 448 -9.20 -26.03 -11.19
C LEU A 448 -10.04 -26.88 -10.24
N GLU A 449 -10.73 -27.90 -10.79
CA GLU A 449 -11.26 -28.97 -9.95
C GLU A 449 -10.05 -29.69 -9.33
N GLY A 450 -9.93 -29.53 -8.02
CA GLY A 450 -8.82 -29.94 -7.19
C GLY A 450 -8.90 -29.22 -5.84
N ASP A 451 -9.98 -29.49 -5.10
CA ASP A 451 -10.12 -29.26 -3.65
C ASP A 451 -9.46 -28.02 -3.03
N ASP A 452 -9.83 -26.82 -3.46
CA ASP A 452 -9.68 -25.60 -2.64
C ASP A 452 -10.88 -25.47 -1.67
N TYR A 453 -11.06 -26.49 -0.83
CA TYR A 453 -11.83 -26.37 0.40
C TYR A 453 -10.91 -25.76 1.47
N LEU A 454 -11.04 -24.46 1.72
CA LEU A 454 -10.63 -23.90 3.02
C LEU A 454 -11.65 -24.33 4.08
N SER A 455 -11.71 -25.64 4.35
CA SER A 455 -12.10 -26.15 5.66
C SER A 455 -10.89 -25.95 6.57
N LEU A 456 -10.86 -24.83 7.29
CA LEU A 456 -10.02 -24.71 8.48
C LEU A 456 -10.54 -25.70 9.53
N ARG A 457 -10.04 -26.94 9.48
CA ARG A 457 -9.81 -27.90 10.58
C ARG A 457 -9.51 -29.28 9.99
N SER A 458 -8.27 -29.75 10.14
CA SER A 458 -7.94 -31.17 10.01
C SER A 458 -8.03 -31.82 11.39
N GLU A 459 -8.84 -32.88 11.45
CA GLU A 459 -9.21 -33.72 12.59
C GLU A 459 -8.06 -34.57 13.14
N ALA A 460 -7.02 -33.94 13.66
CA ALA A 460 -5.97 -34.65 14.39
C ALA A 460 -5.40 -33.83 15.54
N ASP A 461 -6.26 -33.19 16.34
CA ASP A 461 -5.90 -32.84 17.70
C ASP A 461 -7.17 -32.65 18.55
N ASN A 462 -7.47 -33.64 19.37
CA ASN A 462 -8.71 -33.70 20.13
C ASN A 462 -8.61 -32.77 21.36
N THR A 463 -8.73 -31.46 21.15
CA THR A 463 -8.82 -30.48 22.24
C THR A 463 -10.28 -30.30 22.66
N TYR A 464 -10.67 -31.08 23.67
CA TYR A 464 -11.96 -30.98 24.35
C TYR A 464 -12.09 -29.61 25.05
N VAL A 465 -13.03 -28.78 24.59
CA VAL A 465 -13.41 -27.52 25.25
C VAL A 465 -14.51 -27.82 26.28
N ARG A 466 -14.23 -27.55 27.57
CA ARG A 466 -15.21 -27.71 28.66
C ARG A 466 -16.25 -26.61 28.59
N ASN A 467 -17.53 -26.97 28.66
CA ASN A 467 -18.62 -26.02 28.86
C ASN A 467 -18.74 -25.63 30.34
N VAL A 468 -19.21 -24.40 30.58
CA VAL A 468 -19.42 -23.81 31.91
C VAL A 468 -20.32 -24.72 32.76
N GLY A 469 -19.84 -25.11 33.95
CA GLY A 469 -20.58 -25.93 34.93
C GLY A 469 -19.92 -27.25 35.35
N MET A 470 -18.83 -27.68 34.71
CA MET A 470 -18.11 -28.91 35.06
C MET A 470 -17.04 -28.64 36.14
N GLY A 471 -17.31 -29.03 37.38
CA GLY A 471 -16.44 -28.85 38.55
C GLY A 471 -15.08 -29.58 38.48
N ILE A 472 -14.19 -29.23 39.41
CA ILE A 472 -12.77 -29.57 39.46
C ILE A 472 -12.47 -30.61 40.56
N GLU A 473 -12.54 -31.91 40.25
CA GLU A 473 -12.08 -32.96 41.19
C GLU A 473 -11.39 -34.15 40.49
N GLY A 474 -10.06 -34.24 40.67
CA GLY A 474 -9.34 -35.41 41.21
C GLY A 474 -9.08 -36.73 40.41
N ARG A 475 -7.77 -36.94 40.12
CA ARG A 475 -6.96 -38.19 40.11
C ARG A 475 -6.82 -39.05 38.81
N PRO A 476 -5.59 -39.55 38.50
CA PRO A 476 -5.35 -40.46 37.38
C PRO A 476 -5.40 -41.94 37.80
N SER A 477 -6.13 -42.76 37.04
CA SER A 477 -6.11 -44.22 37.12
C SER A 477 -5.16 -44.79 36.08
N GLY A 478 -4.20 -45.62 36.50
CA GLY A 478 -3.27 -46.33 35.63
C GLY A 478 -3.65 -47.80 35.39
N SER A 479 -3.09 -48.37 34.32
CA SER A 479 -2.78 -49.80 34.08
C SER A 479 -2.25 -49.91 32.64
N SER A 480 -0.95 -50.09 32.39
CA SER A 480 -0.17 -51.34 32.42
C SER A 480 -0.47 -52.29 31.26
N GLU A 481 0.53 -52.50 30.38
CA GLU A 481 1.02 -53.78 29.78
C GLU A 481 1.81 -53.50 28.47
N THR A 482 3.15 -53.52 28.47
CA THR A 482 4.14 -54.64 28.33
C THR A 482 4.56 -54.97 26.88
N GLY A 483 5.88 -54.89 26.60
CA GLY A 483 6.58 -55.48 25.44
C GLY A 483 7.50 -54.48 24.69
N VAL A 484 8.76 -54.20 25.08
CA VAL A 484 10.02 -54.97 24.82
C VAL A 484 10.30 -55.11 23.30
N LEU A 485 11.40 -54.71 22.64
CA LEU A 485 12.72 -54.09 22.90
C LEU A 485 13.29 -53.67 21.51
N HIS A 486 14.06 -52.57 21.39
CA HIS A 486 15.43 -52.54 20.82
C HIS A 486 15.97 -51.10 20.62
N HIS A 487 16.91 -50.74 21.49
CA HIS A 487 18.11 -49.92 21.30
C HIS A 487 18.19 -48.86 20.18
N ARG A 488 18.33 -47.58 20.57
CA ARG A 488 19.59 -46.80 20.46
C ARG A 488 19.49 -45.49 21.25
N ILE A 489 20.50 -45.25 22.09
CA ILE A 489 20.77 -43.97 22.74
C ILE A 489 21.67 -43.16 21.81
N SER A 490 21.32 -41.90 21.53
CA SER A 490 22.31 -40.82 21.44
C SER A 490 21.65 -39.45 21.65
N ARG A 491 22.24 -38.71 22.59
CA ARG A 491 22.03 -37.27 22.80
C ARG A 491 22.50 -36.53 21.54
N HIS A 492 21.81 -35.46 21.16
CA HIS A 492 22.44 -34.16 20.86
C HIS A 492 21.42 -33.04 20.66
N MET A 493 21.65 -31.95 21.38
CA MET A 493 21.21 -30.61 21.03
C MET A 493 21.57 -30.29 19.58
N ARG A 494 20.62 -29.78 18.79
CA ARG A 494 20.93 -28.88 17.67
C ARG A 494 19.91 -27.75 17.59
N ARG A 495 20.43 -26.55 17.88
CA ARG A 495 20.01 -25.25 17.37
C ARG A 495 19.52 -25.36 15.93
N THR A 496 18.34 -24.83 15.65
CA THR A 496 17.98 -24.37 14.31
C THR A 496 18.19 -22.86 14.26
N SER A 497 19.38 -22.46 13.85
CA SER A 497 19.66 -21.14 13.33
C SER A 497 19.26 -21.12 11.86
N GLY A 498 18.54 -20.08 11.43
CA GLY A 498 18.16 -19.89 10.03
C GLY A 498 17.06 -18.86 9.84
N MET A 499 17.15 -17.69 10.49
CA MET A 499 16.35 -16.53 10.11
C MET A 499 17.27 -15.55 9.40
N SER A 500 17.08 -15.36 8.09
CA SER A 500 17.64 -14.24 7.36
C SER A 500 16.92 -12.97 7.84
N MET A 501 17.56 -12.33 8.79
CA MET A 501 17.17 -11.07 9.41
C MET A 501 17.54 -9.93 8.47
N TRP A 502 16.55 -9.24 7.92
CA TRP A 502 16.77 -7.97 7.21
C TRP A 502 16.51 -6.85 8.22
N THR A 503 17.48 -6.61 9.09
CA THR A 503 17.54 -5.42 9.93
C THR A 503 18.58 -4.48 9.34
N TRP A 504 18.14 -3.30 8.95
CA TRP A 504 18.99 -2.21 8.51
C TRP A 504 19.68 -1.65 9.75
N ALA A 505 20.93 -2.07 9.99
CA ALA A 505 21.79 -1.57 11.04
C ALA A 505 23.04 -0.98 10.40
N SER A 506 23.19 0.34 10.51
CA SER A 506 24.46 1.02 10.26
C SER A 506 25.41 0.65 11.42
N GLY A 507 26.42 -0.15 11.12
CA GLY A 507 27.44 -0.58 12.08
C GLY A 507 28.81 -0.03 11.70
N LYS A 508 29.28 1.01 12.42
CA LYS A 508 30.69 1.41 12.43
C LYS A 508 31.42 0.58 13.51
N ASN A 509 32.40 -0.23 13.11
CA ASN A 509 33.32 -0.88 14.04
C ASN A 509 34.44 0.09 14.43
N SER A 510 34.68 0.19 15.74
CA SER A 510 35.76 0.94 16.38
C SER A 510 37.07 0.13 16.39
N ALA A 511 38.18 0.72 15.96
CA ALA A 511 39.52 0.36 16.42
C ALA A 511 40.52 1.53 16.28
N SER A 512 41.00 2.01 17.44
CA SER A 512 42.26 2.70 17.78
C SER A 512 42.76 3.92 16.98
N ILE A 513 42.86 5.05 17.71
CA ILE A 513 43.54 6.33 17.37
C ILE A 513 45.07 6.21 17.50
N PRO A 514 45.86 6.95 16.70
CA PRO A 514 46.77 7.95 17.25
C PRO A 514 46.55 9.37 16.67
N LYS A 515 47.01 10.35 17.44
CA LYS A 515 46.67 11.78 17.48
C LYS A 515 47.21 12.65 16.31
N ASP A 516 46.53 13.80 16.23
CA ASP A 516 46.91 15.15 15.72
C ASP A 516 46.88 15.38 14.20
N ASP A 517 45.82 16.03 13.72
CA ASP A 517 45.86 17.45 13.31
C ASP A 517 44.43 17.96 13.00
N MET A 518 44.13 19.20 13.43
CA MET A 518 42.85 19.87 13.18
C MET A 518 42.70 20.27 11.70
N ILE A 519 41.69 19.72 11.03
CA ILE A 519 41.21 20.21 9.73
C ILE A 519 39.68 20.27 9.77
N ASP A 520 39.15 21.40 9.30
CA ASP A 520 37.74 21.77 9.12
C ASP A 520 36.93 20.63 8.47
N GLU A 521 35.95 20.05 9.19
CA GLU A 521 35.09 18.98 8.68
C GLU A 521 34.04 19.55 7.72
N GLY A 522 34.44 19.71 6.45
CA GLY A 522 33.51 19.63 5.34
C GLY A 522 33.05 18.18 5.18
N GLU A 523 31.75 17.94 5.25
CA GLU A 523 31.09 16.65 5.05
C GLU A 523 31.62 15.95 3.77
N ILE A 524 32.47 14.94 3.92
CA ILE A 524 32.91 14.09 2.80
C ILE A 524 31.74 13.14 2.51
N VAL A 525 30.74 13.62 1.77
CA VAL A 525 29.70 12.75 1.21
C VAL A 525 30.35 11.92 0.11
N ASP A 526 30.30 10.60 0.26
CA ASP A 526 30.79 9.64 -0.73
C ASP A 526 30.12 9.93 -2.09
N PRO A 527 30.87 10.34 -3.14
CA PRO A 527 30.29 10.68 -4.44
C PRO A 527 29.53 9.51 -5.07
N ASP A 528 29.88 8.26 -4.72
CA ASP A 528 29.19 7.07 -5.22
C ASP A 528 27.78 6.94 -4.62
N LEU A 529 27.59 7.29 -3.34
CA LEU A 529 26.28 7.25 -2.67
C LEU A 529 25.34 8.34 -3.21
N LYS A 530 25.86 9.54 -3.43
CA LYS A 530 25.08 10.65 -4.01
C LYS A 530 24.58 10.30 -5.42
N GLY A 531 25.44 9.71 -6.25
CA GLY A 531 25.06 9.26 -7.59
C GLY A 531 23.99 8.15 -7.58
N LEU A 532 24.00 7.26 -6.59
CA LEU A 532 22.96 6.23 -6.43
C LEU A 532 21.60 6.84 -6.04
N ASN A 533 21.59 7.79 -5.09
CA ASN A 533 20.37 8.49 -4.68
C ASN A 533 19.75 9.27 -5.84
N GLU A 534 20.57 9.98 -6.61
CA GLU A 534 20.13 10.71 -7.81
C GLU A 534 19.53 9.76 -8.86
N ARG A 535 20.12 8.57 -9.07
CA ARG A 535 19.56 7.56 -10.00
C ARG A 535 18.22 6.99 -9.52
N GLN A 536 18.11 6.66 -8.24
CA GLN A 536 16.86 6.17 -7.66
C GLN A 536 15.76 7.22 -7.75
N LEU A 537 16.10 8.49 -7.50
CA LEU A 537 15.21 9.63 -7.64
C LEU A 537 14.69 9.76 -9.08
N MET A 538 15.60 9.81 -10.06
CA MET A 538 15.24 9.92 -11.48
C MET A 538 14.38 8.75 -11.95
N THR A 539 14.69 7.53 -11.51
CA THR A 539 13.91 6.33 -11.81
C THR A 539 12.50 6.44 -11.22
N THR A 540 12.39 6.87 -9.97
CA THR A 540 11.10 7.07 -9.28
C THR A 540 10.25 8.12 -9.99
N LEU A 541 10.82 9.28 -10.33
CA LEU A 541 10.15 10.34 -11.07
C LEU A 541 9.70 9.89 -12.46
N ALA A 542 10.53 9.12 -13.17
CA ALA A 542 10.17 8.58 -14.48
C ALA A 542 8.99 7.59 -14.39
N ILE A 543 8.98 6.74 -13.38
CA ILE A 543 7.89 5.78 -13.13
C ILE A 543 6.59 6.52 -12.78
N LEU A 544 6.63 7.49 -11.86
CA LEU A 544 5.47 8.32 -11.53
C LEU A 544 4.91 9.02 -12.77
N HIS A 545 5.80 9.60 -13.60
CA HIS A 545 5.40 10.23 -14.84
C HIS A 545 4.75 9.25 -15.82
N ALA A 546 5.23 8.00 -15.93
CA ALA A 546 4.61 6.98 -16.78
C ALA A 546 3.19 6.65 -16.31
N PHE A 547 2.97 6.50 -15.00
CA PHE A 547 1.64 6.29 -14.44
C PHE A 547 0.70 7.47 -14.70
N HIS A 548 1.11 8.71 -14.41
CA HIS A 548 0.27 9.89 -14.63
C HIS A 548 -0.04 10.10 -16.12
N LYS A 549 0.92 9.84 -17.01
CA LYS A 549 0.69 9.88 -18.45
C LYS A 549 -0.37 8.85 -18.88
N ASN A 550 -0.32 7.64 -18.33
CA ASN A 550 -1.34 6.62 -18.57
C ASN A 550 -2.71 7.04 -18.04
N THR A 551 -2.77 7.54 -16.80
CA THR A 551 -4.00 8.07 -16.17
C THR A 551 -4.62 9.18 -17.02
N THR A 552 -3.83 10.20 -17.38
CA THR A 552 -4.29 11.30 -18.24
C THR A 552 -4.82 10.78 -19.58
N THR A 553 -4.20 9.75 -20.18
CA THR A 553 -4.68 9.15 -21.43
C THR A 553 -6.05 8.49 -21.24
N LEU A 554 -6.22 7.68 -20.19
CA LEU A 554 -7.49 7.05 -19.85
C LEU A 554 -8.60 8.10 -19.59
N LEU A 555 -8.29 9.14 -18.82
CA LEU A 555 -9.25 10.20 -18.50
C LEU A 555 -9.63 11.04 -19.72
N LEU A 556 -8.69 11.32 -20.64
CA LEU A 556 -9.01 12.01 -21.88
C LEU A 556 -9.90 11.15 -22.79
N ARG A 557 -9.73 9.82 -22.80
CA ARG A 557 -10.64 8.91 -23.50
C ARG A 557 -12.03 8.89 -22.89
N LEU A 558 -12.12 8.90 -21.56
CA LEU A 558 -13.40 9.06 -20.87
C LEU A 558 -14.10 10.37 -21.28
N ALA A 559 -13.36 11.49 -21.25
CA ALA A 559 -13.89 12.80 -21.60
C ALA A 559 -14.45 12.88 -23.05
N GLN A 560 -13.90 12.10 -23.97
CA GLN A 560 -14.38 12.03 -25.35
C GLN A 560 -15.75 11.34 -25.45
N LEU A 561 -16.05 10.43 -24.53
CA LEU A 561 -17.31 9.66 -24.49
C LEU A 561 -18.40 10.34 -23.66
N LEU A 562 -18.03 11.28 -22.79
CA LEU A 562 -18.98 12.04 -22.00
C LEU A 562 -19.68 13.10 -22.88
N PRO A 563 -21.01 13.32 -22.67
CA PRO A 563 -21.73 14.39 -23.34
C PRO A 563 -21.11 15.76 -23.00
N PRO A 564 -21.20 16.74 -23.91
CA PRO A 564 -20.76 18.10 -23.62
C PRO A 564 -21.50 18.64 -22.39
N ALA A 565 -20.79 19.38 -21.54
CA ALA A 565 -21.40 20.00 -20.37
C ALA A 565 -22.56 20.91 -20.82
N PRO A 566 -23.72 20.90 -20.14
CA PRO A 566 -24.79 21.83 -20.47
C PRO A 566 -24.26 23.26 -20.34
N SER A 567 -24.43 24.06 -21.39
CA SER A 567 -24.06 25.47 -21.38
C SER A 567 -24.86 26.19 -20.29
N THR A 568 -24.18 26.87 -19.39
CA THR A 568 -24.77 27.69 -18.32
C THR A 568 -25.50 28.96 -18.83
N ASP A 569 -25.84 29.01 -20.12
CA ASP A 569 -26.60 30.08 -20.76
C ASP A 569 -27.84 29.45 -21.39
N GLY A 570 -29.00 29.61 -20.74
CA GLY A 570 -30.28 29.11 -21.24
C GLY A 570 -31.35 29.01 -20.16
N ASP A 571 -32.04 30.13 -19.94
CA ASP A 571 -33.32 30.34 -19.26
C ASP A 571 -33.96 29.14 -18.53
N THR A 572 -34.01 29.28 -17.21
CA THR A 572 -34.73 28.43 -16.27
C THR A 572 -36.23 28.54 -16.55
N SER A 573 -36.77 27.57 -17.29
CA SER A 573 -38.19 27.24 -17.23
C SER A 573 -38.37 25.87 -16.58
N ASN A 574 -39.14 25.89 -15.50
CA ASN A 574 -39.44 24.80 -14.58
C ASN A 574 -39.84 23.49 -15.28
N SER A 575 -39.01 22.44 -15.13
CA SER A 575 -39.47 21.05 -15.05
C SER A 575 -38.48 20.22 -14.23
N ALA A 576 -38.56 20.35 -12.90
CA ALA A 576 -37.89 19.47 -11.97
C ALA A 576 -38.66 18.14 -11.89
N LEU A 577 -38.39 17.23 -12.83
CA LEU A 577 -38.49 15.80 -12.61
C LEU A 577 -37.08 15.23 -12.82
N GLU A 578 -36.63 14.46 -11.84
CA GLU A 578 -35.32 13.80 -11.78
C GLU A 578 -35.16 12.76 -12.91
N ASP A 579 -34.96 13.19 -14.15
CA ASP A 579 -34.48 12.30 -15.20
C ASP A 579 -32.95 12.19 -15.08
N THR A 580 -32.48 11.23 -14.28
CA THR A 580 -31.09 10.78 -14.40
C THR A 580 -30.84 10.39 -15.86
N PRO A 581 -29.84 10.98 -16.54
CA PRO A 581 -29.60 10.69 -17.95
C PRO A 581 -29.38 9.18 -18.13
N PRO A 582 -29.91 8.58 -19.21
CA PRO A 582 -29.79 7.15 -19.45
C PRO A 582 -28.32 6.74 -19.47
N PRO A 583 -27.97 5.54 -18.96
CA PRO A 583 -26.59 5.11 -18.90
C PRO A 583 -25.99 5.03 -20.31
N ILE A 584 -24.78 5.55 -20.45
CA ILE A 584 -24.01 5.47 -21.70
C ILE A 584 -23.52 4.04 -21.82
N VAL A 585 -24.01 3.34 -22.85
CA VAL A 585 -23.67 1.94 -23.08
C VAL A 585 -22.40 1.85 -23.90
N LEU A 586 -21.33 1.30 -23.32
CA LEU A 586 -20.06 1.08 -24.03
C LEU A 586 -20.04 -0.27 -24.74
N THR A 587 -19.54 -0.25 -25.97
CA THR A 587 -19.27 -1.45 -26.77
C THR A 587 -17.86 -1.97 -26.51
N ALA A 588 -17.56 -3.18 -26.98
CA ALA A 588 -16.20 -3.73 -26.94
C ALA A 588 -15.18 -2.86 -27.69
N LYS A 589 -15.61 -2.15 -28.75
CA LYS A 589 -14.76 -1.22 -29.49
C LYS A 589 -14.40 -0.01 -28.63
N ASP A 590 -15.34 0.49 -27.84
CA ASP A 590 -15.09 1.63 -26.95
C ASP A 590 -14.11 1.27 -25.83
N VAL A 591 -14.22 0.08 -25.24
CA VAL A 591 -13.27 -0.40 -24.23
C VAL A 591 -11.84 -0.52 -24.80
N LEU A 592 -11.70 -0.96 -26.06
CA LEU A 592 -10.39 -1.00 -26.73
C LEU A 592 -9.78 0.39 -26.97
N LEU A 593 -10.58 1.45 -27.09
CA LEU A 593 -10.08 2.82 -27.23
C LEU A 593 -9.39 3.33 -25.96
N PHE A 594 -9.72 2.75 -24.79
CA PHE A 594 -8.98 2.94 -23.54
C PHE A 594 -7.69 2.12 -23.48
N GLU A 595 -7.36 1.35 -24.53
CA GLU A 595 -6.29 0.34 -24.52
C GLU A 595 -6.52 -0.78 -23.50
N LEU A 596 -7.79 -0.99 -23.12
CA LEU A 596 -8.21 -1.99 -22.17
C LEU A 596 -8.75 -3.25 -22.87
N GLY A 597 -8.73 -4.38 -22.15
CA GLY A 597 -9.17 -5.66 -22.67
C GLY A 597 -10.71 -5.78 -22.63
N PRO A 598 -11.43 -5.79 -23.78
CA PRO A 598 -12.88 -5.85 -23.79
C PRO A 598 -13.43 -7.18 -23.23
N LEU A 599 -12.61 -8.22 -23.16
CA LEU A 599 -12.96 -9.53 -22.59
C LEU A 599 -12.66 -9.63 -21.10
N SER A 600 -11.93 -8.67 -20.53
CA SER A 600 -11.55 -8.68 -19.13
C SER A 600 -12.66 -8.06 -18.29
N SER A 601 -13.25 -8.84 -17.39
CA SER A 601 -14.29 -8.36 -16.47
C SER A 601 -13.77 -7.27 -15.53
N LEU A 602 -12.48 -7.31 -15.19
CA LEU A 602 -11.79 -6.28 -14.40
C LEU A 602 -11.71 -4.98 -15.19
N ASP A 603 -11.29 -5.04 -16.46
CA ASP A 603 -11.15 -3.85 -17.30
C ASP A 603 -12.48 -3.17 -17.58
N GLN A 604 -13.53 -3.96 -17.80
CA GLN A 604 -14.88 -3.43 -17.94
C GLN A 604 -15.33 -2.69 -16.68
N ARG A 605 -15.19 -3.31 -15.50
CA ARG A 605 -15.52 -2.69 -14.22
C ARG A 605 -14.68 -1.44 -13.95
N PHE A 606 -13.40 -1.49 -14.31
CA PHE A 606 -12.51 -0.35 -14.15
C PHE A 606 -12.99 0.88 -14.93
N VAL A 607 -13.49 0.71 -16.16
CA VAL A 607 -14.10 1.82 -16.92
C VAL A 607 -15.34 2.36 -16.23
N GLU A 608 -16.18 1.48 -15.66
CA GLU A 608 -17.36 1.89 -14.86
C GLU A 608 -16.94 2.68 -13.61
N TRP A 609 -15.84 2.30 -12.95
CA TRP A 609 -15.28 3.05 -11.81
C TRP A 609 -14.75 4.42 -12.24
N LEU A 610 -14.03 4.52 -13.35
CA LEU A 610 -13.56 5.79 -13.89
C LEU A 610 -14.73 6.74 -14.21
N ALA A 611 -15.80 6.20 -14.80
CA ALA A 611 -17.03 6.94 -15.06
C ALA A 611 -17.70 7.45 -13.77
N ALA A 612 -17.83 6.57 -12.77
CA ALA A 612 -18.46 6.92 -11.51
C ALA A 612 -17.71 8.04 -10.77
N GLU A 613 -16.36 8.04 -10.84
CA GLU A 613 -15.54 9.04 -10.15
C GLU A 613 -15.33 10.32 -10.96
N TYR A 614 -15.02 10.21 -12.26
CA TYR A 614 -14.57 11.33 -13.11
C TYR A 614 -15.62 11.80 -14.12
N GLY A 615 -16.73 11.06 -14.26
CA GLY A 615 -17.76 11.29 -15.27
C GLY A 615 -18.84 12.30 -14.92
N GLY A 616 -18.76 12.98 -13.77
CA GLY A 616 -19.70 14.04 -13.41
C GLY A 616 -21.15 13.60 -13.22
N GLY A 617 -21.35 12.37 -12.73
CA GLY A 617 -22.69 11.77 -12.56
C GLY A 617 -23.17 10.96 -13.75
N ALA A 618 -22.43 10.91 -14.86
CA ALA A 618 -22.72 10.00 -15.95
C ALA A 618 -22.49 8.55 -15.52
N GLN A 619 -23.52 7.70 -15.68
CA GLN A 619 -23.34 6.25 -15.59
C GLN A 619 -22.89 5.71 -16.93
N LEU A 620 -21.77 4.99 -16.94
CA LEU A 620 -21.34 4.18 -18.07
C LEU A 620 -21.52 2.71 -17.72
N VAL A 621 -22.08 1.93 -18.64
CA VAL A 621 -22.31 0.49 -18.48
C VAL A 621 -21.71 -0.22 -19.67
N VAL A 622 -20.86 -1.22 -19.44
CA VAL A 622 -20.27 -1.98 -20.54
C VAL A 622 -21.21 -3.10 -20.98
N ARG A 623 -21.63 -3.08 -22.25
CA ARG A 623 -22.51 -4.10 -22.81
C ARG A 623 -21.76 -5.42 -23.00
N ARG A 624 -22.25 -6.48 -22.37
CA ARG A 624 -21.75 -7.84 -22.54
C ARG A 624 -22.56 -8.58 -23.61
N SER A 625 -22.29 -8.29 -24.88
CA SER A 625 -22.94 -8.97 -26.02
C SER A 625 -21.98 -9.93 -26.70
N TRP A 626 -22.31 -11.23 -26.75
CA TRP A 626 -21.53 -12.24 -27.48
C TRP A 626 -21.47 -11.95 -28.99
N ARG A 627 -22.47 -11.23 -29.54
CA ARG A 627 -22.49 -10.80 -30.95
C ARG A 627 -21.44 -9.73 -31.24
N ASP A 628 -21.25 -8.76 -30.34
CA ASP A 628 -20.23 -7.71 -30.50
C ASP A 628 -18.82 -8.31 -30.37
N LEU A 629 -18.70 -9.36 -29.54
CA LEU A 629 -17.50 -10.13 -29.32
C LEU A 629 -17.11 -10.97 -30.56
N MET A 630 -18.09 -11.62 -31.18
CA MET A 630 -17.89 -12.35 -32.45
C MET A 630 -17.60 -11.41 -33.61
N GLY A 631 -18.26 -10.25 -33.69
CA GLY A 631 -17.94 -9.22 -34.70
C GLY A 631 -16.50 -8.72 -34.58
N LEU A 632 -16.00 -8.53 -33.36
CA LEU A 632 -14.62 -8.11 -33.10
C LEU A 632 -13.58 -9.17 -33.48
N VAL A 633 -13.85 -10.45 -33.17
CA VAL A 633 -12.93 -11.56 -33.49
C VAL A 633 -12.95 -11.92 -34.98
N LEU A 634 -14.09 -11.76 -35.64
CA LEU A 634 -14.28 -12.10 -37.05
C LEU A 634 -14.04 -10.92 -38.02
N GLY A 635 -13.73 -9.73 -37.50
CA GLY A 635 -13.42 -8.54 -38.30
C GLY A 635 -14.60 -7.99 -39.12
N LEU A 636 -15.85 -8.20 -38.64
CA LEU A 636 -17.09 -7.77 -39.28
C LEU A 636 -17.57 -6.38 -38.82
#